data_AF-D4GRH3-F1
#
_entry.id   AF-D4GRH3-F1
#
_cell.length_a   1.000
_cell.length_b   1.000
_cell.length_c   1.000
_cell.angle_alpha   90.00
_cell.angle_beta   90.00
_cell.angle_gamma   90.00
#
_symmetry.space_group_name_H-M   'P 1'
#
loop_
_entity.id
_entity.type
_entity.pdbx_description
1 polymer ?
#
loop_
_entity_poly.entity_id
_entity_poly.type
_entity_poly.pdbx_seq_one_letter_code
_entity_poly.pdbx_strand_id
1 'polypeptide(L)' 'MRRFDPSTETTGETSGAECPYCGGTNTVREHPKGPGLCRSMHFCNDCQEPFQRFE' A
#
# COMPACT_ATOMS: atom_id res chain seq x y z
N MET A 1 12.38 15.11 24.30
CA MET A 1 12.32 15.36 22.84
C MET A 1 11.86 14.08 22.18
N ARG A 2 10.64 14.03 21.63
CA ARG A 2 10.14 12.85 20.90
C ARG A 2 11.05 12.67 19.69
N ARG A 3 11.82 11.58 19.66
CA ARG A 3 12.59 11.20 18.48
C ARG A 3 11.56 10.81 17.43
N PHE A 4 11.35 11.69 16.46
CA PHE A 4 10.68 11.30 15.22
C PHE A 4 11.57 10.25 14.60
N ASP A 5 11.12 9.00 14.67
CA ASP A 5 11.78 7.87 14.04
C ASP A 5 11.28 7.84 12.59
N PRO A 6 12.07 8.31 11.61
CA PRO A 6 11.63 8.42 10.23
C PRO A 6 11.39 7.05 9.59
N SER A 7 11.63 5.94 10.30
CA SER A 7 11.37 4.59 9.79
C SER A 7 9.90 4.20 9.77
N THR A 8 9.00 4.91 10.47
CA THR A 8 7.54 4.65 10.42
C THR A 8 6.77 5.63 9.53
N GLU A 9 7.33 6.82 9.29
CA GLU A 9 6.76 7.82 8.39
C GLU A 9 7.15 7.46 6.96
N THR A 10 6.43 6.50 6.36
CA THR A 10 6.53 6.32 4.92
C THR A 10 5.86 7.54 4.27
N THR A 11 6.62 8.60 4.00
CA THR A 11 6.28 9.65 3.02
C THR A 11 6.30 9.09 1.60
N GLY A 12 6.00 7.80 1.44
CA GLY A 12 5.70 7.17 0.17
C GLY A 12 4.27 7.54 -0.13
N GLU A 13 4.11 8.56 -0.96
CA GLU A 13 2.96 8.81 -1.81
C GLU A 13 1.83 7.79 -1.60
N THR A 14 0.81 8.20 -0.83
CA THR A 14 -0.43 7.43 -0.64
C THR A 14 -1.27 7.50 -1.92
N SER A 15 -0.65 7.25 -3.06
CA SER A 15 -1.36 7.01 -4.30
C SER A 15 -1.89 5.60 -4.19
N GLY A 16 -3.18 5.47 -3.86
CA GLY A 16 -3.89 4.19 -3.92
C GLY A 16 -3.52 3.48 -5.22
N ALA A 17 -2.99 2.26 -5.11
CA ALA A 17 -2.47 1.54 -6.27
C ALA A 17 -3.60 1.31 -7.28
N GLU A 18 -3.33 1.49 -8.56
CA GLU A 18 -4.32 1.18 -9.58
C GLU A 18 -4.55 -0.33 -9.62
N CYS A 19 -5.82 -0.74 -9.54
CA CYS A 19 -6.20 -2.13 -9.57
C CYS A 19 -5.90 -2.73 -10.96
N PRO A 20 -5.08 -3.79 -11.09
CA PRO A 20 -4.76 -4.39 -12.38
C PRO A 20 -5.95 -5.14 -13.01
N TYR A 21 -7.02 -5.36 -12.26
CA TYR A 21 -8.21 -6.07 -12.73
C TYR A 21 -9.26 -5.13 -13.33
N CYS A 22 -9.49 -3.97 -12.73
CA CYS A 22 -10.52 -3.02 -13.17
C CYS A 22 -10.01 -1.64 -13.58
N GLY A 23 -8.73 -1.31 -13.33
CA GLY A 23 -8.16 0.03 -13.53
C GLY A 23 -8.63 1.07 -12.51
N GLY A 24 -9.38 0.67 -11.49
CA GLY A 24 -9.85 1.57 -10.44
C GLY A 24 -8.75 1.94 -9.44
N THR A 25 -8.84 3.14 -8.86
CA THR A 25 -7.91 3.65 -7.83
C THR A 25 -8.45 3.48 -6.41
N ASN A 26 -9.65 2.92 -6.25
CA ASN A 26 -10.31 2.66 -4.98
C ASN A 26 -9.74 1.40 -4.30
N THR A 27 -8.44 1.45 -4.03
CA THR A 27 -7.71 0.36 -3.41
C THR A 27 -7.11 0.82 -2.08
N VAL A 28 -7.16 -0.07 -1.09
CA VAL A 28 -6.64 0.20 0.25
C VAL A 28 -5.41 -0.66 0.50
N ARG A 29 -4.35 -0.07 1.05
CA ARG A 29 -3.14 -0.80 1.41
C ARG A 29 -3.31 -1.43 2.79
N GLU A 30 -3.27 -2.75 2.87
CA GLU A 30 -3.57 -3.46 4.13
C GLU A 30 -2.38 -3.55 5.08
N HIS A 31 -1.15 -3.56 4.55
CA HIS A 31 0.06 -3.71 5.37
C HIS A 31 1.07 -2.59 5.12
N PRO A 32 1.29 -1.69 6.10
CA PRO A 32 2.41 -0.76 6.05
C PRO A 32 3.70 -1.57 6.21
N LYS A 33 4.55 -1.48 5.18
CA LYS A 33 5.87 -2.12 5.01
C LYS A 33 6.44 -2.74 6.30
N GLY A 34 6.34 -4.07 6.43
CA GLY A 34 7.16 -4.80 7.39
C GLY A 34 8.65 -4.69 7.04
N PRO A 35 9.58 -5.01 7.96
CA PRO A 35 11.02 -4.97 7.72
C PRO A 35 11.51 -5.96 6.64
N GLY A 36 10.61 -6.77 6.07
CA GLY A 36 10.85 -7.66 4.93
C GLY A 36 10.43 -7.01 3.61
N LEU A 37 11.37 -6.96 2.68
CA LEU A 37 11.29 -6.27 1.38
C LEU A 37 10.07 -6.64 0.50
N CYS A 38 9.54 -5.59 -0.14
CA CYS A 38 9.00 -5.53 -1.52
C CYS A 38 7.63 -6.12 -1.90
N ARG A 39 6.74 -6.45 -0.96
CA ARG A 39 5.34 -6.78 -1.33
C ARG A 39 4.35 -5.99 -0.50
N SER A 40 3.79 -4.94 -1.09
CA SER A 40 2.62 -4.26 -0.54
C SER A 40 1.37 -5.03 -0.99
N MET A 41 0.59 -5.52 -0.02
CA MET A 41 -0.75 -6.06 -0.30
C MET A 41 -1.75 -4.91 -0.33
N HIS A 42 -2.56 -4.89 -1.38
CA HIS A 42 -3.63 -3.94 -1.59
C HIS A 42 -4.94 -4.70 -1.78
N PHE A 43 -6.04 -4.12 -1.32
CA PHE A 43 -7.38 -4.68 -1.53
C PHE A 43 -8.18 -3.72 -2.40
N CYS A 44 -8.76 -4.22 -3.49
CA CYS A 44 -9.61 -3.41 -4.36
C CYS A 44 -11.05 -3.46 -3.86
N ASN A 45 -11.66 -2.32 -3.54
CA ASN A 45 -13.06 -2.28 -3.10
C ASN A 45 -14.05 -2.51 -4.26
N ASP A 46 -13.67 -2.17 -5.49
CA ASP A 46 -14.50 -2.36 -6.67
C ASP A 46 -14.53 -3.83 -7.14
N CYS A 47 -13.39 -4.51 -7.11
CA CYS A 47 -13.31 -5.94 -7.42
C CYS A 47 -13.62 -6.82 -6.20
N GLN A 48 -13.53 -6.25 -4.99
CA GLN A 48 -13.58 -6.97 -3.72
C GLN A 48 -12.52 -8.07 -3.59
N GLU A 49 -11.37 -7.89 -4.26
CA GLU A 49 -10.30 -8.88 -4.36
C GLU A 49 -8.96 -8.28 -3.92
N PRO A 50 -8.13 -9.04 -3.18
CA PRO A 50 -6.78 -8.64 -2.84
C PRO A 50 -5.83 -8.77 -4.05
N PHE A 51 -4.87 -7.86 -4.15
CA PHE A 51 -3.81 -7.89 -5.14
C PHE A 51 -2.48 -7.45 -4.56
N GLN A 52 -1.40 -7.92 -5.17
CA GLN A 52 -0.05 -7.61 -4.74
C GLN A 52 0.58 -6.63 -5.69
N ARG A 53 1.06 -5.50 -5.17
CA ARG A 53 1.82 -4.51 -5.94
C ARG A 53 3.30 -4.69 -5.65
N PHE A 54 4.08 -4.80 -6.72
CA PHE A 54 5.53 -4.66 -6.67
C PHE A 54 5.85 -3.18 -6.83
N GLU A 55 6.47 -2.62 -5.80
CA GLU A 55 6.97 -1.23 -5.75
C GLU A 55 8.48 -1.24 -5.98
#